data_AF-A0A2V9SB64-F1
#
_entry.id   AF-A0A2V9SB64-F1
#
_cell.length_a   1.000
_cell.length_b   1.000
_cell.length_c   1.000
_cell.angle_alpha   90.00
_cell.angle_beta   90.00
_cell.angle_gamma   90.00
#
_symmetry.space_group_name_H-M   'P 1'
#
loop_
_entity.id
_entity.type
_entity.pdbx_description
1 polymer ?
#
loop_
_entity_poly.entity_id
_entity_poly.type
_entity_poly.pdbx_seq_one_letter_code
_entity_poly.pdbx_strand_id
1 'polypeptide(L)' 'DIANHVPHMQITWDEGHIPLTVKEASQQLRESKPSIVIGGGEGKPGLSMNSFMLQTGEHRIVAARLVRLFREHAA' A
#
# COMPACT_ATOMS: atom_id res chain seq x y z
N ASP A 1 7.55 -19.10 -22.71
CA ASP A 1 7.15 -18.62 -21.38
C ASP A 1 7.55 -17.18 -21.17
N ILE A 2 6.64 -16.35 -20.63
CA ILE A 2 6.92 -14.95 -20.32
C ILE A 2 7.56 -14.89 -18.92
N ALA A 3 8.85 -14.55 -18.87
CA ALA A 3 9.68 -14.51 -17.67
C ALA A 3 9.37 -13.35 -16.68
N ASN A 4 8.24 -12.65 -16.85
CA ASN A 4 7.93 -11.38 -16.16
C ASN A 4 6.67 -11.42 -15.28
N HIS A 5 6.19 -12.61 -14.91
CA HIS A 5 5.07 -12.73 -13.97
C HIS A 5 5.57 -12.60 -12.52
N VAL A 6 5.66 -11.36 -12.03
CA VAL A 6 5.87 -11.09 -10.61
C VAL A 6 4.54 -11.16 -9.86
N PRO A 7 4.48 -11.84 -8.70
CA PRO A 7 3.28 -11.83 -7.86
C PRO A 7 2.92 -10.41 -7.46
N HIS A 8 1.65 -10.05 -7.64
CA HIS A 8 1.09 -8.79 -7.19
C HIS A 8 0.09 -9.04 -6.06
N MET A 9 0.09 -8.15 -5.08
CA MET A 9 -0.91 -8.09 -4.01
C MET A 9 -1.78 -6.85 -4.22
N GLN A 10 -3.09 -7.06 -4.15
CA GLN A 10 -4.08 -5.99 -4.12
C GLN A 10 -4.68 -5.89 -2.72
N ILE A 11 -4.66 -4.69 -2.13
CA ILE A 11 -5.23 -4.41 -0.83
C ILE A 11 -6.43 -3.50 -1.05
N THR A 12 -7.63 -3.99 -0.74
CA THR A 12 -8.88 -3.23 -0.80
C THR A 12 -9.52 -3.23 0.58
N TRP A 13 -10.31 -2.20 0.86
CA TRP A 13 -11.08 -2.06 2.08
C TRP A 13 -12.38 -1.33 1.78
N ASP A 14 -13.33 -1.45 2.69
CA ASP A 14 -14.59 -0.74 2.64
C ASP A 14 -14.44 0.61 3.35
N GLU A 15 -14.64 1.71 2.60
CA GLU A 15 -14.56 3.07 3.13
C GLU A 15 -15.67 3.37 4.16
N GLY A 16 -16.75 2.58 4.19
CA GLY A 16 -17.78 2.66 5.23
C GLY A 16 -17.31 2.14 6.59
N HIS A 17 -16.28 1.29 6.63
CA HIS A 17 -15.69 0.72 7.85
C HIS A 17 -14.34 1.35 8.20
N ILE A 18 -13.55 1.70 7.18
CA ILE A 18 -12.27 2.41 7.34
C ILE A 18 -12.37 3.69 6.52
N PRO A 19 -12.75 4.84 7.12
CA PRO A 19 -12.93 6.13 6.44
C PRO A 19 -11.58 6.73 5.98
N LEU A 20 -10.98 6.10 4.99
CA LEU A 20 -9.72 6.45 4.37
C LEU A 20 -9.83 6.16 2.87
N THR A 21 -9.77 7.18 2.03
CA THR A 21 -9.79 6.94 0.58
C THR A 21 -8.46 6.36 0.10
N VAL A 22 -8.48 5.66 -1.03
CA VAL A 22 -7.27 5.10 -1.66
C VAL A 22 -6.25 6.19 -2.01
N LYS A 23 -6.73 7.38 -2.39
CA LYS A 23 -5.91 8.55 -2.71
C LYS A 23 -5.21 9.07 -1.45
N GLU A 24 -5.96 9.25 -0.36
CA GLU A 24 -5.40 9.69 0.92
C GLU A 24 -4.40 8.68 1.47
N ALA A 25 -4.71 7.39 1.42
CA ALA A 25 -3.79 6.32 1.80
C ALA A 25 -2.46 6.44 1.03
N SER A 26 -2.53 6.59 -0.29
CA SER A 26 -1.35 6.74 -1.15
C SER A 26 -0.55 8.00 -0.84
N GLN A 27 -1.23 9.11 -0.57
CA GLN A 27 -0.59 10.36 -0.19
C GLN A 27 0.11 10.27 1.17
N GLN A 28 -0.56 9.72 2.19
CA GLN A 28 0.00 9.56 3.53
C GLN A 28 1.20 8.60 3.58
N LEU A 29 1.23 7.58 2.71
CA LEU A 29 2.39 6.70 2.53
C LEU A 29 3.56 7.45 1.88
N ARG A 30 3.29 8.25 0.84
CA ARG A 30 4.30 9.07 0.16
C ARG A 30 4.91 10.12 1.08
N GLU A 31 4.11 10.75 1.93
CA GLU A 31 4.55 11.77 2.89
C GLU A 31 5.23 11.19 4.14
N SER A 32 5.22 9.87 4.31
CA SER A 32 5.83 9.22 5.46
C SER A 32 7.36 9.20 5.44
N LYS A 33 7.98 8.84 6.58
CA LYS A 33 9.42 8.68 6.72
C LYS A 33 9.73 7.26 7.25
N PRO A 34 10.38 6.39 6.45
CA PRO A 34 10.77 6.59 5.06
C PRO A 34 9.55 6.73 4.13
N SER A 35 9.74 7.40 2.98
CA SER A 35 8.67 7.56 1.98
C SER A 35 8.37 6.23 1.30
N ILE A 36 7.08 5.88 1.20
CA ILE A 36 6.63 4.66 0.54
C ILE A 36 5.75 5.07 -0.65
N VAL A 37 6.21 4.74 -1.85
CA VAL A 37 5.46 4.91 -3.09
C VAL A 37 4.90 3.56 -3.49
N ILE A 38 3.58 3.47 -3.57
CA ILE A 38 2.85 2.25 -3.90
C ILE A 38 1.98 2.48 -5.14
N GLY A 39 1.81 1.43 -5.95
CA GLY A 39 0.95 1.46 -7.13
C GLY A 39 -0.53 1.41 -6.75
N GLY A 40 -1.40 1.67 -7.72
CA GLY A 40 -2.86 1.51 -7.57
C GLY A 40 -3.60 2.70 -6.94
N GLY A 41 -2.90 3.76 -6.54
CA GLY A 41 -3.46 4.89 -5.80
C GLY A 41 -4.37 5.86 -6.56
N GLU A 42 -4.44 5.79 -7.89
CA GLU A 42 -5.21 6.72 -8.74
C GLU A 42 -5.95 5.94 -9.82
N GLY A 43 -7.29 5.96 -9.77
CA GLY A 43 -8.16 5.35 -10.79
C GLY A 43 -8.34 3.83 -10.72
N LYS A 44 -7.79 3.14 -9.69
CA LYS A 44 -7.98 1.70 -9.46
C LYS A 44 -8.46 1.44 -8.02
N PRO A 45 -9.22 0.36 -7.77
CA PRO A 45 -9.71 0.04 -6.44
C PRO A 45 -8.56 -0.44 -5.54
N GLY A 46 -8.27 0.28 -4.47
CA GLY A 46 -7.28 -0.12 -3.45
C GLY A 46 -5.82 0.10 -3.85
N LEU A 47 -4.90 -0.40 -3.01
CA LEU A 47 -3.45 -0.31 -3.22
C LEU A 47 -2.92 -1.55 -3.93
N SER A 48 -1.97 -1.37 -4.83
CA SER A 48 -1.34 -2.44 -5.61
C SER A 48 0.16 -2.47 -5.38
N MET A 49 0.71 -3.63 -5.00
CA MET A 49 2.14 -3.76 -4.74
C MET A 49 2.71 -5.09 -5.23
N ASN A 50 4.01 -5.09 -5.46
CA ASN A 50 4.85 -6.29 -5.54
C ASN A 50 6.14 -6.03 -4.75
N SER A 51 6.87 -7.09 -4.44
CA SER A 51 8.13 -7.00 -3.68
C SER A 51 9.36 -6.84 -4.57
N PHE A 52 9.21 -6.70 -5.89
CA PHE A 52 10.31 -6.83 -6.85
C PHE A 52 11.37 -5.74 -6.68
N MET A 53 10.97 -4.52 -6.32
CA MET A 53 11.88 -3.38 -6.13
C MET A 53 12.33 -3.18 -4.67
N LEU A 54 11.81 -3.98 -3.72
CA LEU A 54 12.15 -3.84 -2.32
C LEU A 54 13.55 -4.38 -2.03
N GLN A 55 14.30 -3.64 -1.22
CA GLN A 55 15.54 -4.11 -0.63
C GLN A 55 15.28 -5.06 0.54
N THR A 56 16.30 -5.83 0.91
CA THR A 56 16.26 -6.71 2.09
C THR A 56 15.85 -5.92 3.34
N GLY A 57 14.76 -6.36 3.98
CA GLY A 57 14.21 -5.74 5.19
C GLY A 57 13.13 -4.67 4.97
N GLU A 58 13.01 -4.08 3.77
CA GLU A 58 12.03 -3.01 3.51
C GLU A 58 10.58 -3.51 3.60
N HIS A 59 10.33 -4.78 3.32
CA HIS A 59 9.02 -5.41 3.50
C HIS A 59 8.47 -5.23 4.94
N ARG A 60 9.34 -5.21 5.96
CA ARG A 60 8.91 -5.00 7.36
C ARG A 60 8.49 -3.56 7.61
N ILE A 61 9.19 -2.60 7.01
CA ILE A 61 8.88 -1.17 7.09
C ILE A 61 7.53 -0.92 6.42
N VAL A 62 7.34 -1.45 5.21
CA VAL A 62 6.09 -1.34 4.46
C VAL A 62 4.93 -1.95 5.25
N ALA A 63 5.09 -3.18 5.75
CA ALA A 63 4.06 -3.86 6.55
C ALA A 63 3.70 -3.06 7.81
N ALA A 64 4.70 -2.59 8.57
CA ALA A 64 4.47 -1.80 9.78
C ALA A 64 3.74 -0.48 9.47
N ARG A 65 4.09 0.19 8.37
CA ARG A 65 3.43 1.44 7.97
C ARG A 65 1.99 1.20 7.53
N LEU A 66 1.71 0.15 6.78
CA LEU A 66 0.35 -0.21 6.38
C LEU A 66 -0.53 -0.54 7.58
N VAL A 67 -0.03 -1.35 8.53
CA VAL A 67 -0.75 -1.66 9.77
C VAL A 67 -1.07 -0.39 10.54
N ARG A 68 -0.10 0.52 10.66
CA ARG A 68 -0.31 1.80 11.33
C ARG A 68 -1.35 2.66 10.61
N LEU A 69 -1.24 2.81 9.29
CA LEU A 69 -2.16 3.58 8.46
C LEU A 69 -3.61 3.10 8.66
N PHE A 70 -3.86 1.80 8.54
CA PHE A 70 -5.21 1.27 8.71
C PHE A 70 -5.72 1.37 10.15
N ARG A 71 -4.87 1.15 11.16
CA ARG A 71 -5.26 1.29 12.57
C ARG A 71 -5.56 2.73 12.99
N GLU A 72 -4.90 3.71 12.38
CA GLU A 72 -5.18 5.13 12.65
C GLU A 72 -6.55 5.57 12.10
N HIS A 73 -7.14 4.80 11.17
CA HIS A 73 -8.43 5.11 10.55
C HIS A 73 -9.54 4.10 10.90
N ALA A 74 -9.19 2.92 11.43
CA ALA A 74 -10.18 1.98 11.94
C ALA A 74 -10.73 2.50 13.28
N ALA A 75 -12.06 2.60 13.37
CA ALA A 75 -12.78 3.00 14.59
C ALA A 75 -12.67 1.95 15.69
#